data_AF-F3KX22-F1
#
_entry.id   AF-F3KX22-F1
#
_cell.length_a   1.000
_cell.length_b   1.000
_cell.length_c   1.000
_cell.angle_alpha   90.00
_cell.angle_beta   90.00
_cell.angle_gamma   90.00
#
_symmetry.space_group_name_H-M   'P 1'
#
loop_
_entity.id
_entity.type
_entity.pdbx_description
1 polymer ?
#
loop_
_entity_poly.entity_id
_entity_poly.type
_entity_poly.pdbx_seq_one_letter_code
_entity_poly.pdbx_strand_id
1 'polypeptide(L)'
;MANITSLLKSEITRLARKEIRSEVESLKKAAAHYRSDIAKLKRELAAQEKKIVRLGKSSPSVVVTDTSDNSPKLRFRASGFASLREKLGLSAAEMGKILNVSLQTVYHWEKGISKPRASQLERIAEVRKLGRRGAAAKLAEAS
;
A
#
# COMPACT_ATOMS: atom_id res chain seq x y z
N MET A 1 60.23 -49.57 -4.46
CA MET A 1 58.94 -50.21 -4.82
C MET A 1 57.86 -49.16 -4.74
N ALA A 2 57.06 -48.96 -5.79
CA ALA A 2 56.01 -47.96 -5.79
C ALA A 2 54.94 -48.28 -4.72
N ASN A 3 54.65 -47.32 -3.85
CA ASN A 3 53.64 -47.47 -2.79
C ASN A 3 52.23 -47.31 -3.40
N ILE A 4 51.67 -48.41 -3.93
CA ILE A 4 50.33 -48.45 -4.57
C ILE A 4 49.26 -47.82 -3.66
N THR A 5 49.36 -48.04 -2.35
CA THR A 5 48.44 -47.47 -1.35
C THR A 5 48.47 -45.94 -1.31
N SER A 6 49.64 -45.30 -1.47
CA SER A 6 49.71 -43.84 -1.49
C SER A 6 49.17 -43.27 -2.80
N LEU A 7 49.39 -43.95 -3.92
CA LEU A 7 48.83 -43.60 -5.22
C LEU A 7 47.29 -43.67 -5.20
N LEU A 8 46.71 -44.77 -4.71
CA LEU A 8 45.26 -44.91 -4.58
C LEU A 8 44.64 -43.85 -3.67
N LYS A 9 45.26 -43.55 -2.52
CA LYS A 9 44.78 -42.48 -1.62
C LYS A 9 44.80 -41.10 -2.30
N SER A 10 45.85 -40.80 -3.07
CA SER A 10 45.93 -39.55 -3.83
C SER A 10 44.84 -39.46 -4.89
N GLU A 11 44.56 -40.57 -5.58
CA GLU A 11 43.56 -40.62 -6.64
C GLU A 11 42.12 -40.51 -6.10
N ILE A 12 41.82 -41.20 -4.98
CA ILE A 12 40.56 -41.05 -4.25
C ILE A 12 40.35 -39.60 -3.82
N THR A 13 41.39 -38.97 -3.27
CA THR A 13 41.31 -37.55 -2.83
C THR A 13 41.08 -36.62 -4.02
N ARG A 14 41.74 -36.88 -5.15
CA ARG A 14 41.59 -36.11 -6.38
C ARG A 14 40.17 -36.20 -6.93
N LEU A 15 39.62 -37.42 -7.02
CA LEU A 15 38.26 -37.67 -7.49
C LEU A 15 37.21 -37.07 -6.54
N ALA A 16 37.36 -37.26 -5.22
CA ALA A 16 36.47 -36.66 -4.23
C ALA A 16 36.45 -35.12 -4.33
N ARG A 17 37.61 -34.48 -4.49
CA ARG A 17 37.69 -33.02 -4.69
C ARG A 17 37.07 -32.58 -6.01
N LYS A 18 37.16 -33.39 -7.07
CA LYS A 18 36.54 -33.11 -8.37
C LYS A 18 35.03 -33.15 -8.25
N GLU A 19 34.49 -34.17 -7.59
CA GLU A 19 33.05 -34.36 -7.41
C GLU A 19 32.43 -33.29 -6.50
N ILE A 20 33.07 -32.98 -5.38
CA ILE A 20 32.63 -31.89 -4.49
C ILE A 20 32.63 -30.55 -5.24
N ARG A 21 33.59 -30.34 -6.15
CA ARG A 21 33.64 -29.12 -6.94
C ARG A 21 32.48 -29.04 -7.92
N SER A 22 32.17 -30.11 -8.66
CA SER A 22 31.05 -30.12 -9.60
C SER A 22 29.72 -29.88 -8.92
N GLU A 23 29.49 -30.50 -7.75
CA GLU A 23 28.26 -30.31 -6.96
C GLU A 23 28.11 -28.88 -6.43
N VAL A 24 29.20 -28.28 -5.93
CA VAL A 24 29.14 -26.97 -5.27
C VAL A 24 29.26 -25.80 -6.25
N GLU A 25 29.74 -26.01 -7.48
CA GLU A 25 29.96 -24.92 -8.44
C GLU A 25 28.66 -24.22 -8.84
N SER A 26 27.58 -24.98 -9.08
CA SER A 26 26.26 -24.42 -9.40
C SER A 26 25.72 -23.57 -8.24
N LEU A 27 25.84 -24.07 -7.01
CA LEU A 27 25.43 -23.37 -5.78
C LEU A 27 26.24 -22.08 -5.57
N LYS A 28 27.56 -22.12 -5.82
CA LYS A 28 28.41 -20.92 -5.73
C LYS A 28 28.01 -19.86 -6.75
N LYS A 29 27.70 -20.25 -7.99
CA LYS A 29 27.19 -19.34 -9.03
C LYS A 29 25.85 -18.73 -8.61
N ALA A 30 24.90 -19.55 -8.17
CA ALA A 30 23.60 -19.08 -7.69
C ALA A 30 23.75 -18.11 -6.51
N ALA A 31 24.60 -18.43 -5.52
CA ALA A 31 24.86 -17.55 -4.38
C ALA A 31 25.49 -16.21 -4.80
N ALA A 32 26.37 -16.20 -5.81
CA ALA A 32 26.94 -14.97 -6.35
C ALA A 32 25.85 -14.10 -7.04
N HIS A 33 24.99 -14.72 -7.86
CA HIS A 33 23.87 -14.04 -8.51
C HIS A 33 22.87 -13.47 -7.48
N TYR A 34 22.48 -14.26 -6.47
CA TYR A 34 21.57 -13.77 -5.44
C TYR A 34 22.18 -12.62 -4.64
N ARG A 35 23.48 -12.63 -4.36
CA ARG A 35 24.15 -11.49 -3.70
C ARG A 35 24.09 -10.23 -4.55
N SER A 36 24.29 -10.33 -5.88
CA SER A 36 24.16 -9.17 -6.77
C SER A 36 22.72 -8.67 -6.85
N ASP A 37 21.74 -9.57 -6.92
CA ASP A 37 20.33 -9.22 -7.00
C ASP A 37 19.83 -8.56 -5.72
N ILE A 38 20.21 -9.12 -4.56
CA ILE A 38 19.93 -8.51 -3.25
C ILE A 38 20.54 -7.10 -3.18
N ALA A 39 21.76 -6.92 -3.65
CA ALA A 39 22.39 -5.61 -3.68
C ALA A 39 21.65 -4.63 -4.60
N LYS A 40 21.20 -5.07 -5.77
CA LYS A 40 20.41 -4.27 -6.71
C LYS A 40 19.07 -3.87 -6.11
N LEU A 41 18.31 -4.84 -5.56
CA LEU A 41 17.02 -4.60 -4.92
C LEU A 41 17.13 -3.63 -3.74
N LYS A 42 18.15 -3.79 -2.90
CA LYS A 42 18.39 -2.85 -1.78
C LYS A 42 18.66 -1.42 -2.28
N ARG A 43 19.40 -1.25 -3.38
CA ARG A 43 19.63 0.07 -3.99
C ARG A 43 18.34 0.66 -4.57
N GLU A 44 17.54 -0.15 -5.25
CA GLU A 44 16.25 0.28 -5.80
C GLU A 44 15.27 0.70 -4.71
N LEU A 45 15.18 -0.09 -3.64
CA LEU A 45 14.36 0.22 -2.46
C LEU A 45 14.79 1.55 -1.83
N ALA A 46 16.10 1.73 -1.58
CA ALA A 46 16.62 3.00 -1.06
C ALA A 46 16.35 4.20 -2.00
N ALA A 47 16.37 3.98 -3.32
CA ALA A 47 16.04 5.01 -4.29
C ALA A 47 14.54 5.35 -4.29
N GLN A 48 13.66 4.36 -4.13
CA GLN A 48 12.22 4.54 -4.00
C GLN A 48 11.86 5.26 -2.70
N GLU A 49 12.45 4.87 -1.57
CA GLU A 49 12.28 5.58 -0.29
C GLU A 49 12.67 7.05 -0.40
N LYS A 50 13.80 7.35 -1.05
CA LYS A 50 14.21 8.74 -1.34
C LYS A 50 13.19 9.48 -2.20
N LYS A 51 12.59 8.82 -3.22
CA LYS A 51 11.51 9.42 -4.02
C LYS A 51 10.27 9.68 -3.18
N ILE A 52 9.86 8.76 -2.31
CA ILE A 52 8.72 8.94 -1.39
C ILE A 52 8.97 10.12 -0.46
N VAL A 53 10.15 10.21 0.16
CA VAL A 53 10.51 11.33 1.03
C VAL A 53 10.56 12.64 0.25
N ARG A 54 11.10 12.64 -0.98
CA ARG A 54 11.09 13.83 -1.83
C ARG A 54 9.67 14.25 -2.18
N LEU A 55 8.79 13.33 -2.56
CA LEU A 55 7.37 13.61 -2.86
C LEU A 55 6.62 14.09 -1.62
N GLY A 56 6.92 13.55 -0.44
CA GLY A 56 6.35 14.01 0.84
C GLY A 56 6.89 15.37 1.30
N LYS A 57 8.11 15.75 0.89
CA LYS A 57 8.70 17.08 1.14
C LYS A 57 8.35 18.11 0.05
N SER A 58 8.13 17.64 -1.18
CA SER A 58 7.75 18.43 -2.35
C SER A 58 6.24 18.45 -2.57
N SER A 59 5.44 17.91 -1.66
CA SER A 59 4.14 18.50 -1.42
C SER A 59 4.39 19.76 -0.59
N PRO A 60 4.34 20.97 -1.18
CA PRO A 60 3.88 22.07 -0.37
C PRO A 60 2.55 21.61 0.24
N SER A 61 2.23 22.08 1.43
CA SER A 61 0.82 22.15 1.83
C SER A 61 0.08 22.77 0.64
N VAL A 62 -0.60 21.95 -0.15
CA VAL A 62 -1.38 22.46 -1.28
C VAL A 62 -2.60 23.07 -0.60
N VAL A 63 -2.43 24.33 -0.21
CA VAL A 63 -3.51 25.28 -0.17
C VAL A 63 -3.98 25.36 -1.63
N VAL A 64 -4.86 24.45 -2.02
CA VAL A 64 -5.58 24.51 -3.28
C VAL A 64 -6.51 25.72 -3.16
N THR A 65 -6.00 26.90 -3.48
CA THR A 65 -6.82 27.99 -3.98
C THR A 65 -7.12 27.68 -5.44
N ASP A 66 -8.13 26.85 -5.69
CA ASP A 66 -8.75 26.78 -7.01
C ASP A 66 -9.79 27.91 -7.10
N THR A 67 -9.39 28.99 -7.74
CA THR A 67 -10.27 29.95 -8.41
C THR A 67 -10.55 29.48 -9.84
N SER A 68 -11.82 29.59 -10.27
CA SER A 68 -12.40 29.25 -11.60
C SER A 68 -12.38 27.75 -11.98
N ASP A 69 -13.37 27.11 -12.59
CA ASP A 69 -14.67 27.55 -13.11
C ASP A 69 -15.63 26.35 -13.24
N ASN A 70 -16.92 26.64 -13.13
CA ASN A 70 -18.07 25.91 -13.67
C ASN A 70 -18.25 24.39 -13.45
N SER A 71 -18.32 23.96 -12.20
CA SER A 71 -19.09 22.78 -11.76
C SER A 71 -19.45 23.02 -10.28
N PRO A 72 -20.61 22.59 -9.75
CA PRO A 72 -20.98 22.92 -8.38
C PRO A 72 -19.97 22.29 -7.43
N LYS A 73 -18.95 23.06 -7.02
CA LYS A 73 -17.91 22.66 -6.07
C LYS A 73 -18.64 22.04 -4.89
N LEU A 74 -18.48 20.72 -4.76
CA LEU A 74 -19.10 19.92 -3.71
C LEU A 74 -18.55 20.38 -2.36
N ARG A 75 -19.19 21.41 -1.80
CA ARG A 75 -18.75 22.01 -0.55
C ARG A 75 -19.01 21.01 0.57
N PHE A 76 -17.92 20.62 1.23
CA PHE A 76 -18.00 19.86 2.47
C PHE A 76 -18.15 20.81 3.65
N ARG A 77 -19.11 20.53 4.53
CA ARG A 77 -19.31 21.19 5.81
C ARG A 77 -19.43 20.09 6.85
N ALA A 78 -18.58 20.13 7.88
CA ALA A 78 -18.54 19.14 8.95
C ALA A 78 -19.89 19.02 9.67
N SER A 79 -20.47 20.17 10.07
CA SER A 79 -21.81 20.23 10.69
C SER A 79 -22.89 19.65 9.79
N GLY A 80 -22.90 20.01 8.51
CA GLY A 80 -23.88 19.50 7.55
C GLY A 80 -23.74 18.00 7.25
N PHE A 81 -22.55 17.43 7.45
CA PHE A 81 -22.33 15.99 7.31
C PHE A 81 -22.86 15.21 8.53
N ALA A 82 -22.64 15.73 9.73
CA ALA A 82 -23.25 15.17 10.94
C ALA A 82 -24.78 15.18 10.86
N SER A 83 -25.38 16.32 10.47
CA SER A 83 -26.84 16.42 10.28
C SER A 83 -27.37 15.51 9.17
N LEU A 84 -26.59 15.29 8.10
CA LEU A 84 -26.96 14.34 7.05
C LEU A 84 -27.03 12.91 7.60
N ARG A 85 -26.02 12.50 8.38
CA ARG A 85 -25.98 11.19 9.01
C ARG A 85 -27.18 10.98 9.93
N GLU A 86 -27.49 11.95 10.77
CA GLU A 86 -28.66 11.93 11.67
C GLU A 86 -29.97 11.87 10.87
N LYS A 87 -30.12 12.65 9.80
CA LYS A 87 -31.32 12.63 8.95
C LYS A 87 -31.56 11.27 8.30
N LEU A 88 -30.47 10.62 7.87
CA LEU A 88 -30.50 9.26 7.31
C LEU A 88 -30.65 8.17 8.38
N GLY A 89 -30.55 8.51 9.67
CA GLY A 89 -30.68 7.55 10.77
C GLY A 89 -29.54 6.53 10.84
N LEU A 90 -28.37 6.88 10.30
CA LEU A 90 -27.22 5.98 10.25
C LEU A 90 -26.30 6.20 11.46
N SER A 91 -25.77 5.13 12.02
CA SER A 91 -24.59 5.20 12.90
C SER A 91 -23.36 5.64 12.10
N ALA A 92 -22.33 6.16 12.80
CA ALA A 92 -21.09 6.52 12.16
C ALA A 92 -20.37 5.31 11.52
N ALA A 93 -20.62 4.09 12.03
CA ALA A 93 -20.06 2.87 11.48
C ALA A 93 -20.75 2.49 10.15
N GLU A 94 -22.08 2.59 10.09
CA GLU A 94 -22.86 2.34 8.88
C GLU A 94 -22.58 3.38 7.80
N MET A 95 -22.47 4.65 8.18
CA MET A 95 -22.03 5.70 7.25
C MET A 95 -20.62 5.42 6.73
N GLY A 96 -19.73 4.92 7.59
CA GLY A 96 -18.39 4.47 7.20
C GLY A 96 -18.43 3.35 6.16
N LYS A 97 -19.29 2.34 6.35
CA LYS A 97 -19.47 1.24 5.38
C LYS A 97 -19.92 1.74 4.01
N ILE A 98 -20.96 2.58 3.97
CA ILE A 98 -21.49 3.13 2.70
C ILE A 98 -20.43 3.95 1.96
N LEU A 99 -19.60 4.70 2.69
CA LEU A 99 -18.54 5.53 2.10
C LEU A 99 -17.21 4.79 1.88
N ASN A 100 -17.13 3.52 2.32
CA ASN A 100 -15.92 2.69 2.37
C ASN A 100 -14.76 3.39 3.10
N VAL A 101 -15.03 3.86 4.32
CA VAL A 101 -14.06 4.48 5.24
C VAL A 101 -14.24 3.94 6.66
N SER A 102 -13.20 4.07 7.50
CA SER A 102 -13.29 3.67 8.90
C SER A 102 -14.23 4.59 9.70
N LEU A 103 -14.83 4.04 10.76
CA LEU A 103 -15.62 4.78 11.76
C LEU A 103 -14.88 6.04 12.26
N GLN A 104 -13.60 5.91 12.56
CA GLN A 104 -12.77 7.01 13.04
C GLN A 104 -12.66 8.15 12.02
N THR A 105 -12.59 7.84 10.73
CA THR A 105 -12.53 8.83 9.65
C THR A 105 -13.81 9.67 9.60
N VAL A 106 -14.97 9.02 9.77
CA VAL A 106 -16.28 9.70 9.85
C VAL A 106 -16.30 10.69 11.01
N TYR A 107 -15.86 10.28 12.21
CA TYR A 107 -15.77 11.17 13.36
C TYR A 107 -14.78 12.33 13.16
N HIS A 108 -13.63 12.09 12.53
CA HIS A 108 -12.68 13.17 12.22
C HIS A 108 -13.27 14.20 11.26
N TRP A 109 -14.09 13.77 10.30
CA TRP A 109 -14.79 14.68 9.40
C TRP A 109 -15.92 15.45 10.09
N GLU A 110 -16.70 14.80 10.94
CA GLU A 110 -17.75 15.46 11.74
C GLU A 110 -17.17 16.50 12.71
N LYS A 111 -16.01 16.20 13.32
CA LYS A 111 -15.29 17.13 14.21
C LYS A 111 -14.46 18.17 13.45
N GLY A 112 -14.37 18.07 12.12
CA GLY A 112 -13.57 18.99 11.30
C GLY A 112 -12.04 18.85 11.48
N ILE A 113 -11.57 17.76 12.09
CA ILE A 113 -10.15 17.45 12.28
C ILE A 113 -9.48 17.17 10.93
N SER A 114 -10.20 16.53 10.01
CA SER A 114 -9.73 16.27 8.64
C SER A 114 -10.84 16.52 7.63
N LYS A 115 -10.46 16.66 6.34
CA LYS A 115 -11.39 16.87 5.23
C LYS A 115 -11.40 15.65 4.31
N PRO A 116 -12.55 15.28 3.71
CA PRO A 116 -12.60 14.21 2.72
C PRO A 116 -11.82 14.59 1.47
N ARG A 117 -11.18 13.59 0.84
CA ARG A 117 -10.54 13.72 -0.48
C ARG A 117 -11.60 13.82 -1.59
N ALA A 118 -11.20 14.25 -2.79
CA ALA A 118 -12.12 14.42 -3.93
C ALA A 118 -13.00 13.19 -4.21
N SER A 119 -12.42 11.99 -4.27
CA SER A 119 -13.17 10.74 -4.45
C SER A 119 -14.15 10.43 -3.32
N GLN A 120 -13.86 10.88 -2.09
CA GLN A 120 -14.75 10.73 -0.95
C GLN A 120 -15.87 11.77 -0.98
N LEU A 121 -15.62 12.97 -1.51
CA LEU A 121 -16.63 14.01 -1.69
C LEU A 121 -17.69 13.61 -2.73
N GLU A 122 -17.29 12.93 -3.80
CA GLU A 122 -18.21 12.36 -4.79
C GLU A 122 -19.13 11.32 -4.14
N ARG A 123 -18.58 10.38 -3.36
CA ARG A 123 -19.40 9.41 -2.60
C ARG A 123 -20.33 10.09 -1.61
N ILE A 124 -19.88 11.13 -0.91
CA ILE A 124 -20.74 11.90 -0.01
C ILE A 124 -21.85 12.63 -0.81
N ALA A 125 -21.56 13.09 -2.03
CA ALA A 125 -22.56 13.69 -2.92
C ALA A 125 -23.66 12.70 -3.30
N GLU A 126 -23.27 11.48 -3.64
CA GLU A 126 -24.20 10.39 -3.92
C GLU A 126 -25.08 10.11 -2.71
N VAL A 127 -24.46 9.96 -1.52
CA VAL A 127 -25.20 9.73 -0.26
C VAL A 127 -26.15 10.88 0.07
N ARG A 128 -25.80 12.13 -0.24
CA ARG A 128 -26.70 13.29 -0.06
C ARG A 128 -27.96 13.22 -0.93
N LYS A 129 -27.88 12.58 -2.10
CA LYS A 129 -29.03 12.37 -2.98
C LYS A 129 -29.91 11.20 -2.53
N LEU A 130 -29.38 10.32 -1.67
CA LEU A 130 -30.14 9.21 -1.11
C LEU A 130 -31.10 9.71 -0.03
N GLY A 131 -32.33 9.22 -0.07
CA GLY A 131 -33.24 9.27 1.07
C GLY A 131 -32.95 8.15 2.08
N ARG A 132 -33.63 8.16 3.23
CA ARG A 132 -33.49 7.14 4.29
C ARG A 132 -33.61 5.70 3.77
N ARG A 133 -34.53 5.46 2.82
CA ARG A 133 -34.71 4.16 2.15
C ARG A 133 -33.54 3.78 1.24
N GLY A 134 -32.98 4.74 0.50
CA GLY A 134 -31.84 4.51 -0.38
C GLY A 134 -30.54 4.28 0.40
N ALA A 135 -30.38 4.95 1.54
CA ALA A 135 -29.28 4.72 2.45
C ALA A 135 -29.31 3.29 3.05
N ALA A 136 -30.49 2.80 3.44
CA ALA A 136 -30.66 1.43 3.92
C ALA A 136 -30.36 0.38 2.83
N ALA A 137 -30.79 0.62 1.58
CA ALA A 137 -30.46 -0.27 0.46
C ALA A 137 -28.95 -0.31 0.18
N LYS A 138 -28.29 0.84 0.15
CA LYS A 138 -26.82 0.94 0.01
C LYS A 138 -26.07 0.29 1.16
N LEU A 139 -26.61 0.34 2.38
CA LEU A 139 -26.03 -0.35 3.53
C LEU A 139 -26.15 -1.87 3.39
N ALA A 140 -27.26 -2.38 2.84
CA ALA A 140 -27.45 -3.79 2.56
C ALA A 140 -26.52 -4.29 1.42
N GLU A 141 -26.28 -3.46 0.40
CA GLU A 141 -25.29 -3.74 -0.67
C GLU A 141 -23.83 -3.68 -0.16
N ALA A 142 -23.57 -2.88 0.87
CA ALA A 142 -22.24 -2.67 1.45
C ALA A 142 -21.96 -3.55 2.68
N SER A 143 -22.88 -4.46 3.04
CA SER A 143 -22.73 -5.40 4.17
C SER A 143 -22.22 -6.76 3.71
#